data_AF-A0A523S055-F1
#
_entry.id   AF-A0A523S055-F1
#
_cell.length_a   1.000
_cell.length_b   1.000
_cell.length_c   1.000
_cell.angle_alpha   90.00
_cell.angle_beta   90.00
_cell.angle_gamma   90.00
#
_symmetry.space_group_name_H-M   'P 1'
#
loop_
_entity.id
_entity.type
_entity.pdbx_description
1 polymer ?
#
loop_
_entity_poly.entity_id
_entity_poly.type
_entity_poly.pdbx_seq_one_letter_code
_entity_poly.pdbx_strand_id
1 'polypeptide(L)' 'MKIGINNSLCSGCRVCQLICALTYEKVNNPKKGRLEIVGHFPVPGGYEIKMTDECNQCGECVRFCPMG' A
#
# COMPACT_ATOMS: atom_id res chain seq x y z
N MET A 1 9.54 5.26 -13.78
CA MET A 1 10.04 4.82 -12.46
C MET A 1 9.36 3.49 -12.13
N LYS A 2 10.09 2.50 -11.61
CA LYS A 2 9.51 1.19 -11.24
C LYS A 2 9.56 1.07 -9.73
N ILE A 3 8.40 0.93 -9.09
CA ILE A 3 8.31 0.82 -7.63
C ILE A 3 8.60 -0.62 -7.25
N GLY A 4 9.57 -0.83 -6.35
CA GLY A 4 9.84 -2.12 -5.74
C GLY A 4 8.96 -2.35 -4.51
N ILE A 5 8.53 -3.59 -4.30
CA ILE A 5 7.84 -4.00 -3.07
C ILE A 5 8.83 -4.78 -2.21
N ASN A 6 8.93 -4.41 -0.92
CA ASN A 6 9.63 -5.20 0.07
C ASN A 6 8.73 -5.45 1.29
N ASN A 7 8.14 -6.64 1.35
CA ASN A 7 7.20 -7.04 2.42
C ASN A 7 7.86 -7.05 3.80
N SER A 8 9.17 -7.32 3.90
CA SER A 8 9.86 -7.39 5.20
C SER A 8 9.97 -6.04 5.91
N LEU A 9 9.81 -4.94 5.17
CA LEU A 9 9.80 -3.59 5.73
C LEU A 9 8.39 -3.11 6.07
N CYS A 10 7.33 -3.77 5.58
CA CYS A 10 5.97 -3.27 5.75
C CYS A 10 5.52 -3.34 7.20
N SER A 11 5.21 -2.19 7.80
CA SER A 11 4.68 -2.08 9.18
C SER A 11 3.17 -2.28 9.30
N GLY A 12 2.46 -2.37 8.17
CA GLY A 12 1.01 -2.50 8.17
C GLY A 12 0.23 -1.20 8.42
N CYS A 13 0.86 -0.02 8.36
CA CYS A 13 0.22 1.27 8.71
C CYS A 13 -0.94 1.72 7.78
N ARG A 14 -1.06 1.13 6.58
CA ARG A 14 -2.10 1.41 5.57
C ARG A 14 -2.15 2.85 5.02
N VAL A 15 -1.15 3.69 5.31
CA VAL A 15 -1.07 5.06 4.74
C VAL A 15 -1.03 5.03 3.22
N CYS A 16 -0.29 4.09 2.63
CA CYS A 16 -0.20 3.92 1.19
C CYS A 16 -1.56 3.66 0.53
N GLN A 17 -2.42 2.86 1.17
CA GLN A 17 -3.80 2.59 0.72
C GLN A 17 -4.66 3.86 0.79
N LEU A 18 -4.57 4.59 1.90
CA LEU A 18 -5.32 5.83 2.13
C LEU A 18 -4.93 6.92 1.12
N ILE A 19 -3.63 7.15 0.93
CA ILE A 19 -3.14 8.14 -0.03
C ILE A 19 -3.58 7.79 -1.45
N CYS A 20 -3.57 6.51 -1.82
CA CYS A 20 -4.06 6.07 -3.13
C CYS A 20 -5.55 6.40 -3.32
N ALA A 21 -6.39 6.05 -2.34
CA ALA A 21 -7.83 6.35 -2.37
C ALA A 21 -8.11 7.87 -2.40
N LEU A 22 -7.38 8.67 -1.62
CA LEU A 22 -7.51 10.12 -1.63
C LEU A 22 -7.06 10.73 -2.97
N THR A 23 -6.00 10.19 -3.56
CA THR A 23 -5.43 10.70 -4.81
C THR A 23 -6.37 10.45 -5.99
N TYR A 24 -6.92 9.24 -6.09
CA TYR A 24 -7.61 8.79 -7.29
C TYR A 24 -9.13 8.69 -7.15
N GLU A 25 -9.62 8.31 -5.98
CA GLU A 25 -11.04 8.10 -5.72
C GLU A 25 -11.67 9.29 -4.96
N LYS A 26 -10.84 10.21 -4.45
CA LYS A 26 -11.24 11.38 -3.63
C LYS A 26 -12.07 11.01 -2.40
N VAL A 27 -11.77 9.87 -1.79
CA VAL A 27 -12.48 9.33 -0.62
C VAL A 27 -11.52 8.95 0.50
N ASN A 28 -11.94 9.18 1.74
CA ASN A 28 -11.23 8.69 2.92
C ASN A 28 -11.63 7.22 3.21
N ASN A 29 -11.20 6.31 2.34
CA ASN A 29 -11.43 4.87 2.50
C ASN A 29 -10.25 4.06 1.95
N PRO A 30 -9.35 3.54 2.80
CA PRO A 30 -8.20 2.75 2.39
C PRO A 30 -8.54 1.53 1.51
N LYS A 31 -9.74 0.93 1.66
CA LYS A 31 -10.15 -0.22 0.83
C LYS A 31 -10.34 0.12 -0.64
N LYS A 32 -10.44 1.41 -0.99
CA LYS A 32 -10.55 1.90 -2.36
C LYS A 32 -9.19 2.27 -2.98
N GLY A 33 -8.08 2.01 -2.29
CA GLY A 33 -6.75 2.16 -2.88
C GLY A 33 -6.44 1.05 -3.88
N ARG A 34 -5.56 1.33 -4.84
CA ARG A 34 -5.07 0.38 -5.86
C ARG A 34 -3.94 -0.52 -5.35
N LEU A 35 -3.88 -0.68 -4.04
CA LEU A 35 -3.04 -1.64 -3.35
C LEU A 35 -3.68 -2.06 -2.03
N GLU A 36 -3.36 -3.27 -1.61
CA GLU A 36 -3.84 -3.89 -0.40
C GLU A 36 -2.68 -4.28 0.52
N ILE A 37 -2.89 -4.05 1.81
CA ILE A 37 -2.03 -4.55 2.88
C ILE A 37 -2.74 -5.72 3.55
N VAL A 38 -2.21 -6.93 3.33
CA VAL A 38 -2.71 -8.18 3.88
C VAL A 38 -1.87 -8.56 5.09
N GLY A 39 -2.51 -8.79 6.24
CA GLY A 39 -1.82 -9.27 7.44
C GLY A 39 -1.83 -10.79 7.51
N HIS A 40 -0.68 -11.40 7.79
CA HIS A 40 -0.49 -12.85 7.86
C HIS A 40 -0.16 -13.28 9.29
N PHE A 41 -1.15 -13.30 10.18
CA PHE A 41 -0.97 -13.60 11.61
C PHE A 41 -1.78 -14.84 12.04
N PRO A 42 -1.29 -15.61 13.04
CA PRO A 42 -0.07 -15.39 13.83
C PRO A 42 1.23 -15.82 13.12
N VAL A 43 1.14 -16.76 12.17
CA VAL A 43 2.28 -17.30 11.39
C VAL A 43 1.97 -17.09 9.90
N PRO A 44 2.92 -16.65 9.05
CA PRO A 44 4.33 -16.32 9.31
C PRO A 44 4.59 -15.06 10.16
N GLY A 45 3.57 -14.26 10.41
CA GLY A 45 3.70 -12.93 11.01
C GLY A 45 4.10 -11.90 9.94
N GLY A 46 3.56 -10.69 10.08
CA GLY A 46 3.89 -9.57 9.20
C GLY A 46 2.84 -9.30 8.13
N TYR A 47 3.24 -8.51 7.13
CA TYR A 47 2.35 -7.95 6.13
C TYR A 47 2.85 -8.19 4.71
N GLU A 48 1.91 -8.44 3.80
CA GLU A 48 2.13 -8.55 2.37
C GLU A 48 1.50 -7.34 1.68
N ILE A 49 2.24 -6.71 0.77
CA ILE A 49 1.75 -5.62 -0.07
C ILE A 49 1.35 -6.22 -1.42
N LYS A 50 0.08 -6.06 -1.81
CA LYS A 50 -0.44 -6.46 -3.14
C LYS A 50 -0.84 -5.22 -3.92
N MET A 51 -0.37 -5.08 -5.15
CA MET A 51 -0.88 -4.05 -6.06
C MET A 51 -2.04 -4.63 -6.89
N THR A 52 -3.03 -3.80 -7.21
CA THR A 52 -4.09 -4.17 -8.15
C THR A 52 -3.63 -3.90 -9.59
N ASP A 53 -4.29 -4.51 -10.56
CA ASP A 53 -4.01 -4.29 -11.99
C ASP A 53 -4.26 -2.84 -12.43
N GLU A 54 -5.04 -2.07 -11.66
CA GLU A 54 -5.31 -0.65 -11.90
C GLU A 54 -4.15 0.26 -11.47
N CYS A 55 -3.16 -0.27 -10.74
CA CYS A 55 -2.00 0.51 -10.28
C CYS A 55 -1.09 0.88 -11.47
N ASN A 56 -1.00 2.18 -11.75
CA ASN A 56 -0.15 2.73 -12.81
C ASN A 56 1.28 3.10 -12.33
N GLN A 57 1.68 2.65 -11.12
CA GLN A 57 2.98 2.93 -10.50
C GLN A 57 3.33 4.44 -10.41
N CYS A 58 2.36 5.30 -10.15
CA CYS A 58 2.58 6.75 -10.03
C CYS A 58 3.55 7.16 -8.91
N GLY A 59 3.69 6.35 -7.87
CA GLY A 59 4.61 6.60 -6.74
C GLY A 59 4.06 7.51 -5.65
N GLU A 60 2.84 8.05 -5.76
CA GLU A 60 2.28 8.95 -4.74
C GLU A 60 2.22 8.30 -3.36
N CYS A 61 1.86 7.02 -3.27
CA CYS A 61 1.82 6.31 -2.00
C CYS A 61 3.20 6.12 -1.34
N VAL A 62 4.28 6.05 -2.14
CA VAL A 62 5.67 5.85 -1.66
C VAL A 62 6.17 7.11 -0.96
N ARG A 63 5.80 8.30 -1.45
CA ARG A 63 6.17 9.59 -0.85
C ARG A 63 5.72 9.74 0.61
N PHE A 64 4.71 8.97 1.03
CA PHE A 64 4.16 8.94 2.38
C PHE A 64 4.40 7.60 3.08
N CYS A 65 5.20 6.71 2.50
CA CYS A 65 5.61 5.47 3.14
C CYS A 65 6.57 5.80 4.30
N PRO A 66 6.28 5.40 5.55
CA PRO A 66 7.19 5.68 6.66
C PRO A 66 8.50 4.89 6.59
N MET A 67 8.58 3.89 5.69
CA MET A 67 9.74 2.99 5.54
C MET A 67 10.65 3.36 4.37
N GLY A 68 10.28 4.37 3.58
CA GLY A 68 10.93 4.69 2.29
C GLY A 68 10.10 4.26 1.09
#